data_AF-A0AAU1IG35-F1
#
_entry.id   AF-A0AAU1IG35-F1
#
_cell.length_a   1.000
_cell.length_b   1.000
_cell.length_c   1.000
_cell.angle_alpha   90.00
_cell.angle_beta   90.00
_cell.angle_gamma   90.00
#
_symmetry.space_group_name_H-M   'P 1'
#
loop_
_entity.id
_entity.type
_entity.pdbx_description
1 polymer ?
#
loop_
_entity_poly.entity_id
_entity_poly.type
_entity_poly.pdbx_seq_one_letter_code
_entity_poly.pdbx_strand_id
1 'polypeptide(L)' 'MALRFTVQGDTTAETAAGLRQLLTLGLRAVMPPRELTDPRWMARAVPDMAKAPVGEDRGPGVSG' A
#
# COMPACT_ATOMS: atom_id res chain seq x y z
N MET A 1 -6.33 0.61 11.62
CA MET A 1 -5.66 1.36 10.54
C MET A 1 -5.55 0.46 9.32
N ALA A 2 -5.94 0.93 8.13
CA ALA A 2 -5.71 0.16 6.89
C ALA A 2 -4.26 0.37 6.43
N LEU A 3 -3.55 -0.73 6.13
CA LEU A 3 -2.19 -0.65 5.58
C LEU A 3 -2.23 0.03 4.20
N ARG A 4 -1.28 0.93 3.96
CA ARG A 4 -1.12 1.67 2.70
C ARG A 4 0.32 1.54 2.23
N PHE A 5 0.48 1.18 0.97
CA PHE A 5 1.77 1.01 0.33
C PHE A 5 1.96 2.11 -0.69
N THR A 6 3.15 2.71 -0.69
CA THR A 6 3.52 3.79 -1.59
C THR A 6 4.72 3.36 -2.41
N VAL A 7 4.64 3.57 -3.71
CA VAL A 7 5.76 3.40 -4.65
C VAL A 7 6.19 4.79 -5.09
N GLN A 8 7.48 5.06 -5.05
CA GLN A 8 8.06 6.29 -5.57
C GLN A 8 9.17 5.94 -6.56
N GLY A 9 9.34 6.80 -7.56
CA GLY A 9 10.40 6.68 -8.57
C GLY A 9 10.67 8.02 -9.24
N ASP A 10 11.75 8.08 -10.03
CA ASP A 10 12.15 9.30 -10.73
C ASP A 10 11.38 9.45 -12.04
N THR A 11 10.83 8.35 -12.57
CA THR A 11 9.98 8.35 -13.77
C THR A 11 8.61 7.72 -13.54
N THR A 12 7.67 8.05 -14.43
CA THR A 12 6.36 7.37 -14.50
C THR A 12 6.51 5.87 -14.69
N ALA A 13 7.47 5.46 -15.53
CA ALA A 13 7.66 4.07 -15.91
C ALA A 13 8.14 3.20 -14.72
N GLU A 14 9.13 3.70 -13.96
CA GLU A 14 9.62 3.04 -12.74
C GLU A 14 8.51 2.92 -11.70
N THR A 15 7.76 4.01 -11.49
CA THR A 15 6.66 4.03 -10.53
C THR A 15 5.54 3.06 -10.94
N ALA A 16 5.23 2.98 -12.24
CA ALA A 16 4.26 2.03 -12.78
C ALA A 16 4.74 0.57 -12.65
N ALA A 17 6.04 0.32 -12.82
CA ALA A 17 6.63 -1.01 -12.61
C ALA A 17 6.51 -1.46 -11.15
N GLY A 18 6.88 -0.60 -10.20
CA GLY A 18 6.72 -0.91 -8.77
C GLY A 18 5.24 -1.05 -8.38
N LEU A 19 4.34 -0.23 -8.93
CA LEU A 19 2.90 -0.41 -8.69
C LEU A 19 2.41 -1.78 -9.20
N ARG A 20 2.84 -2.21 -10.39
CA ARG A 20 2.50 -3.53 -10.93
C ARG A 20 2.96 -4.66 -10.02
N GLN A 21 4.14 -4.56 -9.41
CA GLN A 21 4.60 -5.55 -8.42
C GLN A 21 3.63 -5.63 -7.23
N LEU A 22 3.18 -4.49 -6.70
CA LEU A 22 2.17 -4.49 -5.63
C LEU A 22 0.85 -5.14 -6.07
N LEU A 23 0.41 -4.91 -7.31
CA LEU A 23 -0.79 -5.55 -7.85
C LEU A 23 -0.63 -7.07 -7.95
N THR A 24 0.55 -7.57 -8.34
CA THR A 24 0.82 -9.03 -8.37
C THR A 24 0.78 -9.67 -6.98
N LEU A 25 0.97 -8.89 -5.92
CA LEU A 25 0.89 -9.33 -4.53
C LEU A 25 -0.55 -9.29 -3.98
N GLY A 26 -1.56 -9.00 -4.82
CA GLY A 26 -2.95 -8.92 -4.40
C GLY A 26 -3.35 -7.60 -3.73
N LEU A 27 -2.55 -6.53 -3.93
CA LEU A 27 -2.97 -5.20 -3.56
C LEU A 27 -3.79 -4.57 -4.69
N ARG A 28 -4.67 -3.63 -4.32
CA ARG A 28 -5.43 -2.81 -5.24
C ARG A 28 -4.85 -1.42 -5.32
N ALA A 29 -4.64 -0.91 -6.54
CA ALA A 29 -4.27 0.48 -6.75
C ALA A 29 -5.40 1.42 -6.28
N VAL A 30 -5.03 2.41 -5.48
CA VAL A 30 -5.92 3.51 -5.05
C VAL A 30 -5.49 4.85 -5.63
N MET A 31 -4.25 4.93 -6.10
CA MET A 31 -3.73 6.09 -6.80
C MET A 31 -2.76 5.60 -7.89
N PRO A 32 -3.05 5.87 -9.18
CA PRO A 32 -2.11 5.57 -10.26
C PRO A 32 -0.84 6.42 -10.14
N PRO A 33 0.22 6.10 -10.90
CA PRO A 33 1.43 6.94 -10.96
C PRO A 33 1.07 8.38 -11.30
N ARG A 34 1.49 9.31 -10.45
CA ARG A 34 1.28 10.73 -10.61
C ARG A 34 2.54 11.48 -10.20
N GLU A 35 2.88 12.52 -10.97
CA GLU A 35 3.96 13.44 -10.65
C GLU A 35 3.57 14.31 -9.45
N LEU A 36 4.52 14.47 -8.52
CA LEU A 36 4.42 15.33 -7.36
C LEU A 36 5.25 16.60 -7.53
N THR A 37 5.22 17.47 -6.52
CA THR A 37 6.17 18.58 -6.40
C THR A 37 7.57 18.04 -6.17
N ASP A 38 8.54 18.56 -6.92
CA ASP A 38 9.91 18.03 -7.12
C ASP A 38 9.88 16.70 -7.87
N PRO A 39 10.66 16.54 -8.97
CA PRO A 39 10.46 15.58 -10.07
C PRO A 39 10.43 14.12 -9.63
N ARG A 40 9.35 13.74 -8.96
CA ARG A 40 9.16 12.48 -8.26
C ARG A 40 7.77 12.00 -8.60
N TRP A 41 7.73 10.76 -9.02
CA TRP A 41 6.50 10.05 -9.32
C TRP A 41 6.10 9.23 -8.10
N MET A 42 4.79 9.13 -7.88
CA MET A 42 4.24 8.33 -6.78
C MET A 42 3.01 7.57 -7.24
N ALA A 43 2.87 6.34 -6.76
CA ALA A 43 1.66 5.52 -6.84
C ALA A 43 1.30 4.97 -5.46
N ARG A 44 0.04 4.59 -5.26
CA ARG A 44 -0.42 4.00 -3.98
C ARG A 44 -1.30 2.79 -4.20
N ALA A 45 -1.11 1.79 -3.34
CA ALA A 45 -1.93 0.60 -3.28
C ALA A 45 -2.32 0.26 -1.83
N VAL A 46 -3.41 -0.46 -1.68
CA VAL A 46 -3.90 -1.00 -0.39
C VAL A 46 -4.13 -2.50 -0.55
N PRO A 47 -4.00 -3.32 0.51
CA PRO A 47 -4.40 -4.71 0.44
C PRO A 47 -5.86 -4.85 -0.02
N ASP A 48 -6.10 -5.74 -0.97
CA ASP A 48 -7.46 -6.12 -1.37
C ASP A 48 -8.02 -7.15 -0.38
N MET A 49 -7.99 -6.82 0.92
CA MET A 49 -8.68 -7.60 1.92
C MET A 49 -10.11 -7.06 2.00
N ALA A 50 -11.06 -7.82 1.47
CA ALA A 50 -12.43 -7.79 1.96
C ALA A 50 -12.35 -7.94 3.47
N LYS A 51 -12.53 -6.83 4.19
CA LYS A 51 -12.62 -6.69 5.66
C LYS A 51 -12.05 -7.89 6.41
N ALA A 52 -10.80 -7.80 6.87
CA ALA A 52 -10.24 -8.81 7.77
C ALA A 52 -11.30 -9.16 8.83
N PRO A 53 -11.66 -10.45 9.04
CA PRO A 53 -12.50 -10.81 10.15
C PRO A 53 -11.79 -10.26 11.39
N VAL A 54 -12.52 -9.49 12.20
CA VAL A 54 -12.03 -9.03 13.49
C VAL A 54 -11.90 -10.29 14.33
N GLY A 55 -10.73 -10.92 14.26
CA GLY A 55 -10.33 -12.00 15.14
C GLY A 55 -10.24 -11.38 16.52
N GLU A 56 -11.26 -11.65 17.32
CA GLU A 56 -11.28 -11.44 18.76
C GLU A 56 -10.16 -12.26 19.38
N ASP A 57 -8.94 -11.72 19.40
CA ASP A 57 -7.82 -12.29 20.15
C ASP A 57 -7.63 -11.49 21.43
N ARG A 58 -8.14 -12.06 22.52
CA ARG A 58 -7.75 -11.75 23.89
C ARG A 58 -6.23 -11.89 24.02
N GLY A 59 -5.52 -10.78 24.20
CA GLY A 59 -4.18 -10.85 24.76
C GLY A 59 -4.24 -11.25 26.25
N PRO A 60 -3.43 -12.22 26.74
CA PRO A 60 -3.22 -12.43 28.16
C PRO A 60 -2.38 -11.28 28.74
N GLY A 61 -2.64 -10.92 30.00
CA GLY A 61 -2.21 -9.67 30.61
C GLY A 61 -0.72 -9.46 30.84
N VAL A 62 -0.37 -8.21 31.14
CA VAL A 62 0.86 -7.84 31.85
C VAL A 62 0.48 -6.86 32.96
N SER A 63 0.72 -7.28 34.20
CA SER A 63 0.63 -6.48 35.42
C SER A 63 1.68 -5.37 35.44
N GLY A 64 1.29 -4.22 35.99
CA GLY A 64 2.16 -3.12 36.40
C GLY A 64 1.41 -2.24 37.38
#